data_AF-A0A1S2H0J3-F1
#
_entry.id   AF-A0A1S2H0J3-F1
#
_cell.length_a   1.000
_cell.length_b   1.000
_cell.length_c   1.000
_cell.angle_alpha   90.00
_cell.angle_beta   90.00
_cell.angle_gamma   90.00
#
_symmetry.space_group_name_H-M   'P 1'
#
loop_
_entity.id
_entity.type
_entity.pdbx_description
1 polymer ?
#
loop_
_entity_poly.entity_id
_entity_poly.type
_entity_poly.pdbx_seq_one_letter_code
_entity_poly.pdbx_strand_id
1 'polypeptide(L)'
;MDMPTRTVAARSVLGFGVLAAVVVATLPGVATGAVALFRAGVAALRGAGHGLLSVEDGFVTAMVVTVIVVPLPAVVAAAGRGAAAVAGWRATAWAAACCLVVVSIRAAQGATPLQTWVSGVVACTVGVLLGCLVLAAARTPAVSATGRSRTLATALLVLYGLGVLVVGFWGSPVDAGAHPQILSALDLVHRLGLPAWFGYAALEFTANVLFFVPLGLLVVLRLGTRAWWAGAAAGLVVSSTIEIGQALFVPSRFASLDDVLANTSGAVIGALVGVVVLGRSRRAAAPASGPGPGPGTTKPRRSAAGR
;
A
#
# COMPACT_ATOMS: atom_id res chain seq x y z
N MET A 1 40.70 -17.57 10.12
CA MET A 1 39.39 -16.92 10.37
C MET A 1 38.33 -17.99 10.29
N ASP A 2 37.73 -18.30 11.43
CA ASP A 2 36.73 -19.35 11.53
C ASP A 2 35.40 -18.91 10.90
N MET A 3 34.58 -19.87 10.48
CA MET A 3 33.25 -19.65 9.90
C MET A 3 32.35 -18.64 10.66
N PRO A 4 32.37 -18.55 12.01
CA PRO A 4 31.62 -17.55 12.77
C PRO A 4 32.05 -16.11 12.50
N THR A 5 33.36 -15.87 12.31
CA THR A 5 33.91 -14.52 12.09
C THR A 5 33.59 -14.03 10.67
N ARG A 6 33.59 -14.93 9.68
CA ARG A 6 33.14 -14.62 8.31
C ARG A 6 31.64 -14.29 8.25
N THR A 7 30.80 -14.91 9.09
CA THR A 7 29.36 -14.62 9.16
C THR A 7 29.06 -13.30 9.87
N VAL A 8 29.82 -12.93 10.90
CA VAL A 8 29.70 -11.61 11.54
C VAL A 8 30.13 -10.50 10.58
N ALA A 9 31.25 -10.67 9.87
CA ALA A 9 31.71 -9.71 8.86
C ALA A 9 30.70 -9.56 7.70
N ALA A 10 30.15 -10.65 7.17
CA ALA A 10 29.14 -10.61 6.12
C ALA A 10 27.83 -9.94 6.57
N ARG A 11 27.44 -10.10 7.85
CA ARG A 11 26.26 -9.45 8.45
C ARG A 11 26.46 -7.95 8.67
N SER A 12 27.65 -7.55 9.10
CA SER A 12 28.02 -6.14 9.19
C SER A 12 28.08 -5.49 7.80
N VAL A 13 28.59 -6.19 6.78
CA VAL A 13 28.59 -5.72 5.39
C VAL A 13 27.17 -5.60 4.82
N LEU A 14 26.25 -6.50 5.16
CA LEU A 14 24.84 -6.40 4.74
C LEU A 14 24.08 -5.28 5.46
N GLY A 15 24.29 -5.13 6.77
CA GLY A 15 23.75 -4.01 7.55
C GLY A 15 24.27 -2.66 7.07
N PHE A 16 25.57 -2.60 6.74
CA PHE A 16 26.20 -1.44 6.12
C PHE A 16 25.71 -1.23 4.69
N GLY A 17 25.38 -2.29 3.95
CA GLY A 17 24.79 -2.23 2.61
C GLY A 17 23.34 -1.71 2.61
N VAL A 18 22.53 -2.06 3.62
CA VAL A 18 21.19 -1.49 3.80
C VAL A 18 21.26 -0.05 4.29
N LEU A 19 22.14 0.25 5.24
CA LEU A 19 22.42 1.62 5.66
C LEU A 19 22.93 2.45 4.47
N ALA A 20 23.80 1.90 3.63
CA ALA A 20 24.31 2.54 2.42
C ALA A 20 23.23 2.66 1.34
N ALA A 21 22.31 1.71 1.18
CA ALA A 21 21.19 1.84 0.25
C ALA A 21 20.16 2.89 0.72
N VAL A 22 19.91 2.97 2.03
CA VAL A 22 19.13 4.05 2.65
C VAL A 22 19.84 5.38 2.48
N VAL A 23 21.15 5.46 2.76
CA VAL A 23 21.96 6.66 2.55
C VAL A 23 22.00 7.05 1.08
N VAL A 24 22.17 6.13 0.14
CA VAL A 24 22.19 6.37 -1.32
C VAL A 24 20.82 6.81 -1.83
N ALA A 25 19.72 6.18 -1.39
CA ALA A 25 18.36 6.62 -1.70
C ALA A 25 18.01 7.98 -1.08
N THR A 26 18.79 8.43 -0.08
CA THR A 26 18.58 9.68 0.65
C THR A 26 19.71 10.69 0.46
N LEU A 27 20.70 10.36 -0.39
CA LEU A 27 21.73 11.28 -0.83
C LEU A 27 20.99 12.45 -1.50
N PRO A 28 21.35 13.70 -1.18
CA PRO A 28 20.68 14.87 -1.72
C PRO A 28 20.67 14.94 -3.25
N GLY A 29 21.42 14.10 -3.98
CA GLY A 29 21.33 13.97 -5.44
C GLY A 29 20.27 12.98 -5.94
N VAL A 30 20.03 11.85 -5.28
CA VAL A 30 19.17 10.77 -5.81
C VAL A 30 17.70 11.05 -5.55
N ALA A 31 17.33 11.36 -4.30
CA ALA A 31 15.95 11.75 -3.98
C ALA A 31 15.58 13.06 -4.68
N THR A 32 16.48 14.04 -4.69
CA THR A 32 16.24 15.31 -5.40
C THR A 32 16.20 15.09 -6.91
N GLY A 33 17.03 14.21 -7.46
CA GLY A 33 17.02 13.86 -8.88
C GLY A 33 15.75 13.12 -9.31
N ALA A 34 15.29 12.14 -8.51
CA ALA A 34 14.04 11.42 -8.75
C ALA A 34 12.83 12.36 -8.62
N VAL A 35 12.80 13.22 -7.59
CA VAL A 35 11.78 14.26 -7.43
C VAL A 35 11.84 15.27 -8.58
N ALA A 36 13.03 15.70 -9.02
CA ALA A 36 13.19 16.64 -10.13
C ALA A 36 12.74 16.02 -11.46
N LEU A 37 13.10 14.76 -11.74
CA LEU A 37 12.66 14.04 -12.93
C LEU A 37 11.16 13.84 -12.93
N PHE A 38 10.58 13.43 -11.79
CA PHE A 38 9.14 13.28 -11.66
C PHE A 38 8.43 14.62 -11.86
N ARG A 39 8.88 15.68 -11.18
CA ARG A 39 8.36 17.05 -11.35
C ARG A 39 8.48 17.55 -12.79
N ALA A 40 9.58 17.24 -13.48
CA ALA A 40 9.74 17.58 -14.89
C ALA A 40 8.73 16.83 -15.76
N GLY A 41 8.47 15.56 -15.49
CA GLY A 41 7.41 14.79 -16.13
C GLY A 41 6.03 15.37 -15.86
N VAL A 42 5.71 15.70 -14.60
CA VAL A 42 4.46 16.35 -14.20
C VAL A 42 4.30 17.72 -14.90
N ALA A 43 5.36 18.53 -14.91
CA ALA A 43 5.34 19.85 -15.56
C ALA A 43 5.15 19.73 -17.08
N ALA A 44 5.77 18.74 -17.72
CA ALA A 44 5.57 18.45 -19.14
C ALA A 44 4.12 18.03 -19.43
N LEU A 45 3.53 17.18 -18.58
CA LEU A 45 2.12 16.77 -18.69
C LEU A 45 1.16 17.96 -18.45
N ARG A 46 1.44 18.81 -17.46
CA ARG A 46 0.69 20.06 -17.23
C ARG A 46 0.75 21.00 -18.44
N GLY A 47 1.94 21.12 -19.05
CA GLY A 47 2.17 21.95 -20.24
C GLY A 47 1.49 21.43 -21.51
N ALA A 48 1.17 20.13 -21.58
CA ALA A 48 0.43 19.53 -22.68
C ALA A 48 -1.10 19.78 -22.63
N GLY A 49 -1.61 20.37 -21.53
CA GLY A 49 -3.03 20.62 -21.31
C GLY A 49 -3.81 19.38 -20.83
N HIS A 50 -5.02 19.62 -20.30
CA HIS A 50 -6.01 18.63 -19.76
C HIS A 50 -5.81 18.11 -18.33
N GLY A 51 -5.80 18.98 -17.31
CA GLY A 51 -6.10 18.58 -15.92
C GLY A 51 -5.18 17.50 -15.33
N LEU A 52 -4.02 17.27 -15.95
CA LEU A 52 -3.06 16.27 -15.56
C LEU A 52 -2.29 16.77 -14.34
N LEU A 53 -2.51 16.13 -13.18
CA LEU A 53 -1.80 16.36 -11.91
C LEU A 53 -1.95 17.80 -11.41
N SER A 54 -3.17 18.25 -11.13
CA SER A 54 -3.44 19.56 -10.49
C SER A 54 -3.16 19.57 -8.98
N VAL A 55 -2.45 18.56 -8.49
CA VAL A 55 -2.06 18.41 -7.08
C VAL A 55 -0.83 19.24 -6.73
N GLU A 56 -0.79 19.72 -5.50
CA GLU A 56 0.24 20.60 -4.97
C GLU A 56 1.64 19.94 -5.00
N ASP A 57 2.70 20.73 -5.20
CA ASP A 57 4.07 20.20 -5.32
C ASP A 57 4.53 19.45 -4.05
N GLY A 58 4.01 19.84 -2.88
CA GLY A 58 4.24 19.13 -1.62
C GLY A 58 3.59 17.75 -1.61
N PHE A 59 2.39 17.61 -2.19
CA PHE A 59 1.71 16.32 -2.37
C PHE A 59 2.50 15.40 -3.30
N VAL A 60 2.94 15.93 -4.44
CA VAL A 60 3.80 15.21 -5.39
C VAL A 60 5.07 14.69 -4.71
N THR A 61 5.70 15.54 -3.91
CA THR A 61 6.91 15.15 -3.16
C THR A 61 6.61 14.04 -2.16
N ALA A 62 5.50 14.15 -1.43
CA ALA A 62 5.06 13.12 -0.50
C ALA A 62 4.81 11.77 -1.20
N MET A 63 4.15 11.77 -2.37
CA MET A 63 3.94 10.56 -3.17
C MET A 63 5.27 9.90 -3.58
N VAL A 64 6.23 10.68 -4.10
CA VAL A 64 7.54 10.15 -4.49
C VAL A 64 8.28 9.54 -3.29
N VAL A 65 8.28 10.24 -2.15
CA VAL A 65 8.88 9.72 -0.91
C VAL A 65 8.18 8.42 -0.47
N THR A 66 6.86 8.37 -0.49
CA THR A 66 6.09 7.15 -0.19
C THR A 66 6.53 5.99 -1.08
N VAL A 67 6.61 6.19 -2.40
CA VAL A 67 7.04 5.15 -3.36
C VAL A 67 8.46 4.66 -3.09
N ILE A 68 9.39 5.57 -2.78
CA ILE A 68 10.78 5.21 -2.42
C ILE A 68 10.84 4.38 -1.13
N VAL A 69 9.94 4.64 -0.18
CA VAL A 69 9.92 3.98 1.13
C VAL A 69 9.21 2.61 1.09
N VAL A 70 8.27 2.38 0.18
CA VAL A 70 7.51 1.11 0.06
C VAL A 70 8.40 -0.14 0.04
N PRO A 71 9.55 -0.19 -0.68
CA PRO A 71 10.43 -1.36 -0.67
C PRO A 71 11.17 -1.61 0.66
N LEU A 72 11.31 -0.59 1.51
CA LEU A 72 12.20 -0.61 2.67
C LEU A 72 11.89 -1.74 3.68
N PRO A 73 10.62 -1.99 4.09
CA PRO A 73 10.30 -3.11 4.98
C PRO A 73 10.73 -4.47 4.40
N ALA A 74 10.64 -4.66 3.09
CA ALA A 74 11.06 -5.90 2.43
C ALA A 74 12.59 -6.05 2.42
N VAL A 75 13.31 -4.97 2.09
CA VAL A 75 14.79 -4.92 2.11
C VAL A 75 15.32 -5.22 3.51
N VAL A 76 14.79 -4.55 4.54
CA VAL A 76 15.17 -4.77 5.94
C VAL A 76 14.89 -6.22 6.36
N ALA A 77 13.73 -6.75 5.98
CA ALA A 77 13.37 -8.13 6.32
C ALA A 77 14.17 -9.20 5.57
N ALA A 78 14.77 -8.87 4.42
CA ALA A 78 15.69 -9.73 3.68
C ALA A 78 17.10 -9.71 4.29
N ALA A 79 17.55 -8.56 4.80
CA ALA A 79 18.90 -8.39 5.33
C ALA A 79 19.13 -9.06 6.68
N GLY A 80 18.11 -9.17 7.53
CA GLY A 80 18.25 -9.80 8.85
C GLY A 80 17.62 -11.18 8.92
N ARG A 81 18.35 -12.30 8.72
CA ARG A 81 17.92 -13.60 9.28
C ARG A 81 19.00 -14.62 9.68
N GLY A 82 18.82 -15.12 10.91
CA GLY A 82 19.14 -16.46 11.39
C GLY A 82 17.97 -16.99 12.25
N ALA A 83 17.61 -18.27 12.03
CA ALA A 83 16.71 -19.23 12.72
C ALA A 83 15.36 -18.84 13.39
N ALA A 84 15.10 -17.58 13.76
CA ALA A 84 13.75 -17.14 14.13
C ALA A 84 13.39 -15.98 13.21
N ALA A 85 12.24 -16.07 12.54
CA ALA A 85 11.68 -14.95 11.79
C ALA A 85 11.76 -13.70 12.67
N VAL A 86 12.61 -12.74 12.30
CA VAL A 86 12.56 -11.39 12.88
C VAL A 86 11.12 -10.94 12.71
N ALA A 87 10.38 -10.92 13.82
CA ALA A 87 8.95 -10.68 13.84
C ALA A 87 8.66 -9.42 13.02
N GLY A 88 7.64 -9.46 12.14
CA GLY A 88 7.44 -8.42 11.12
C GLY A 88 7.53 -6.99 11.65
N TRP A 89 7.15 -6.78 12.92
CA TRP A 89 7.25 -5.50 13.63
C TRP A 89 8.68 -4.94 13.76
N ARG A 90 9.73 -5.77 13.88
CA ARG A 90 11.13 -5.29 14.00
C ARG A 90 11.63 -4.73 12.68
N ALA A 91 11.26 -5.34 11.55
CA ALA A 91 11.58 -4.80 10.23
C ALA A 91 10.86 -3.47 9.99
N THR A 92 9.60 -3.37 10.42
CA THR A 92 8.83 -2.12 10.42
C THR A 92 9.47 -1.05 11.29
N ALA A 93 9.90 -1.39 12.51
CA ALA A 93 10.54 -0.46 13.44
C ALA A 93 11.86 0.09 12.89
N TRP A 94 12.70 -0.76 12.30
CA TRP A 94 13.94 -0.33 11.65
C TRP A 94 13.68 0.54 10.42
N ALA A 95 12.72 0.17 9.57
CA ALA A 95 12.33 1.01 8.43
C ALA A 95 11.85 2.39 8.88
N ALA A 96 10.98 2.44 9.90
CA ALA A 96 10.48 3.69 10.47
C ALA A 96 11.60 4.54 11.09
N ALA A 97 12.53 3.93 11.84
CA ALA A 97 13.66 4.63 12.44
C ALA A 97 14.61 5.23 11.39
N CYS A 98 14.93 4.47 10.34
CA CYS A 98 15.72 4.96 9.22
C CYS A 98 15.06 6.15 8.52
N CYS A 99 13.76 6.06 8.25
CA CYS A 99 12.98 7.16 7.68
C CYS A 99 13.02 8.40 8.58
N LEU A 100 12.82 8.24 9.89
CA LEU A 100 12.79 9.36 10.83
C LEU A 100 14.13 10.11 10.88
N VAL A 101 15.25 9.38 10.90
CA VAL A 101 16.60 10.00 10.89
C VAL A 101 16.79 10.83 9.62
N VAL A 102 16.48 10.25 8.46
CA VAL A 102 16.63 10.91 7.16
C VAL A 102 15.77 12.17 7.08
N VAL A 103 14.49 12.07 7.43
CA VAL A 103 13.55 13.19 7.40
C VAL A 103 14.01 14.31 8.35
N SER A 104 14.53 13.95 9.52
CA SER A 104 15.05 14.92 10.50
C SER A 104 16.29 15.66 9.99
N ILE A 105 17.22 14.96 9.34
CA ILE A 105 18.40 15.59 8.72
C ILE A 105 17.97 16.54 7.60
N ARG A 106 17.06 16.11 6.71
CA ARG A 106 16.60 16.92 5.59
C ARG A 106 15.81 18.14 6.05
N ALA A 107 14.97 17.99 7.06
CA ALA A 107 14.25 19.09 7.69
C ALA A 107 15.19 20.14 8.27
N ALA A 108 16.24 19.71 8.99
CA ALA A 108 17.20 20.63 9.61
C ALA A 108 18.01 21.46 8.59
N GLN A 109 18.07 21.03 7.32
CA GLN A 109 18.78 21.71 6.25
C GLN A 109 17.91 22.69 5.44
N GLY A 110 16.59 22.71 5.68
CA GLY A 110 15.63 23.49 4.90
C GLY A 110 15.25 24.84 5.51
N ALA A 111 14.69 25.74 4.69
CA ALA A 111 14.17 27.02 5.15
C ALA A 111 12.89 26.90 6.02
N THR A 112 12.19 25.77 5.93
CA THR A 112 10.97 25.47 6.71
C THR A 112 11.09 24.11 7.43
N PRO A 113 11.91 24.01 8.49
CA PRO A 113 12.27 22.73 9.10
C PRO A 113 11.08 21.91 9.59
N LEU A 114 10.18 22.54 10.35
CA LEU A 114 9.03 21.84 10.94
C LEU A 114 8.09 21.29 9.85
N GLN A 115 7.72 22.09 8.85
CA GLN A 115 6.83 21.63 7.78
C GLN A 115 7.47 20.55 6.91
N THR A 116 8.77 20.68 6.61
CA THR A 116 9.54 19.65 5.89
C THR A 116 9.57 18.35 6.68
N TRP A 117 9.76 18.44 7.99
CA TRP A 117 9.77 17.29 8.89
C TRP A 117 8.41 16.58 8.92
N VAL A 118 7.33 17.32 9.21
CA VAL A 118 5.97 16.75 9.25
C VAL A 118 5.62 16.08 7.93
N SER A 119 5.88 16.75 6.80
CA SER A 119 5.62 16.21 5.46
C SER A 119 6.37 14.90 5.22
N GLY A 120 7.66 14.86 5.57
CA GLY A 120 8.47 13.66 5.45
C GLY A 120 7.98 12.53 6.36
N VAL A 121 7.60 12.82 7.61
CA VAL A 121 7.08 11.83 8.56
C VAL A 121 5.78 11.22 8.05
N VAL A 122 4.86 12.04 7.52
CA VAL A 122 3.61 11.55 6.93
C VAL A 122 3.89 10.63 5.74
N ALA A 123 4.70 11.08 4.77
CA ALA A 123 5.03 10.32 3.57
C ALA A 123 5.74 9.00 3.88
N CYS A 124 6.69 9.01 4.82
CA CYS A 124 7.40 7.83 5.27
C CYS A 124 6.48 6.86 6.02
N THR A 125 5.60 7.36 6.89
CA THR A 125 4.62 6.51 7.59
C THR A 125 3.75 5.76 6.60
N VAL A 126 3.16 6.47 5.63
CA VAL A 126 2.34 5.86 4.56
C VAL A 126 3.16 4.84 3.77
N GLY A 127 4.40 5.18 3.37
CA GLY A 127 5.28 4.28 2.63
C GLY A 127 5.63 3.00 3.41
N VAL A 128 5.93 3.10 4.70
CA VAL A 128 6.21 1.95 5.57
C VAL A 128 4.97 1.07 5.72
N LEU A 129 3.79 1.65 5.93
CA LEU A 129 2.54 0.90 6.05
C LEU A 129 2.21 0.14 4.76
N LEU A 130 2.32 0.80 3.61
CA LEU A 130 2.14 0.16 2.29
C LEU A 130 3.20 -0.91 2.04
N GLY A 131 4.46 -0.66 2.38
CA GLY A 131 5.53 -1.65 2.28
C GLY A 131 5.29 -2.89 3.15
N CYS A 132 4.77 -2.70 4.36
CA CYS A 132 4.34 -3.79 5.23
C CYS A 132 3.17 -4.58 4.63
N LEU A 133 2.21 -3.89 4.02
CA LEU A 133 1.09 -4.53 3.32
C LEU A 133 1.57 -5.39 2.14
N VAL A 134 2.45 -4.84 1.30
CA VAL A 134 3.08 -5.56 0.18
C VAL A 134 3.84 -6.79 0.68
N LEU A 135 4.67 -6.62 1.72
CA LEU A 135 5.43 -7.73 2.30
C LEU A 135 4.51 -8.81 2.90
N ALA A 136 3.42 -8.42 3.54
CA ALA A 136 2.43 -9.35 4.09
C ALA A 136 1.69 -10.10 2.97
N ALA A 137 1.28 -9.41 1.91
CA ALA A 137 0.65 -10.02 0.74
C ALA A 137 1.61 -10.99 0.03
N ALA A 138 2.87 -10.62 -0.17
CA ALA A 138 3.89 -11.47 -0.78
C ALA A 138 4.19 -12.75 0.02
N ARG A 139 4.03 -12.71 1.35
CA ARG A 139 4.18 -13.88 2.24
C ARG A 139 2.90 -14.70 2.38
N THR A 140 1.81 -14.26 1.79
CA THR A 140 0.52 -14.96 1.86
C THR A 140 0.50 -16.09 0.84
N PRO A 141 0.20 -17.34 1.25
CA PRO A 141 0.14 -18.45 0.30
C PRO A 141 -0.99 -18.27 -0.72
N ALA A 142 -0.89 -18.97 -1.84
CA ALA A 142 -1.96 -19.05 -2.82
C ALA A 142 -3.19 -19.71 -2.19
N VAL A 143 -4.33 -19.01 -2.15
CA VAL A 143 -5.58 -19.53 -1.64
C VAL A 143 -6.74 -19.19 -2.57
N SER A 144 -7.56 -20.19 -2.88
CA SER A 144 -8.79 -20.05 -3.66
C SER A 144 -9.94 -19.50 -2.81
N ALA A 145 -10.85 -18.77 -3.43
CA ALA A 145 -12.08 -18.29 -2.78
C ALA A 145 -13.06 -19.46 -2.49
N THR A 146 -13.71 -19.46 -1.32
CA THR A 146 -14.83 -20.38 -1.00
C THR A 146 -16.08 -19.99 -1.79
N GLY A 147 -17.06 -20.90 -1.87
CA GLY A 147 -18.40 -20.55 -2.38
C GLY A 147 -19.04 -19.38 -1.62
N ARG A 148 -19.03 -19.42 -0.28
CA ARG A 148 -19.55 -18.32 0.57
C ARG A 148 -18.85 -16.99 0.31
N SER A 149 -17.52 -16.97 0.22
CA SER A 149 -16.73 -15.77 -0.08
C SER A 149 -17.09 -15.22 -1.47
N ARG A 150 -17.23 -16.09 -2.48
CA ARG A 150 -17.64 -15.68 -3.82
C ARG A 150 -19.02 -15.05 -3.85
N THR A 151 -20.00 -15.68 -3.20
CA THR A 151 -21.38 -15.17 -3.16
C THR A 151 -21.45 -13.81 -2.46
N LEU A 152 -20.86 -13.71 -1.26
CA LEU A 152 -20.84 -12.44 -0.51
C LEU A 152 -20.08 -11.35 -1.27
N ALA A 153 -18.88 -11.65 -1.79
CA ALA A 153 -18.10 -10.69 -2.54
C ALA A 153 -18.83 -10.24 -3.82
N THR A 154 -19.55 -11.14 -4.49
CA THR A 154 -20.36 -10.78 -5.68
C THR A 154 -21.53 -9.88 -5.30
N ALA A 155 -22.28 -10.19 -4.24
CA ALA A 155 -23.37 -9.34 -3.77
C ALA A 155 -22.88 -7.94 -3.38
N LEU A 156 -21.76 -7.87 -2.64
CA LEU A 156 -21.13 -6.61 -2.26
C LEU A 156 -20.57 -5.86 -3.46
N LEU A 157 -20.00 -6.55 -4.47
CA LEU A 157 -19.53 -5.91 -5.71
C LEU A 157 -20.67 -5.30 -6.50
N VAL A 158 -21.82 -5.98 -6.59
CA VAL A 158 -23.01 -5.44 -7.25
C VAL A 158 -23.50 -4.20 -6.50
N LEU A 159 -23.68 -4.29 -5.18
CA LEU A 159 -24.12 -3.16 -4.37
C LEU A 159 -23.16 -1.97 -4.46
N TYR A 160 -21.86 -2.23 -4.32
CA TYR A 160 -20.80 -1.23 -4.47
C TYR A 160 -20.81 -0.62 -5.87
N GLY A 161 -20.89 -1.44 -6.92
CA GLY A 161 -20.92 -0.99 -8.31
C GLY A 161 -22.12 -0.09 -8.61
N LEU A 162 -23.31 -0.42 -8.06
CA LEU A 162 -24.47 0.46 -8.14
C LEU A 162 -24.22 1.80 -7.45
N GLY A 163 -23.62 1.79 -6.25
CA GLY A 163 -23.23 3.01 -5.54
C GLY A 163 -22.23 3.86 -6.33
N VAL A 164 -21.22 3.23 -6.93
CA VAL A 164 -20.23 3.90 -7.79
C VAL A 164 -20.90 4.54 -9.00
N LEU A 165 -21.84 3.87 -9.65
CA LEU A 165 -22.57 4.45 -10.79
C LEU A 165 -23.42 5.65 -10.36
N VAL A 166 -24.12 5.55 -9.22
CA VAL A 166 -24.92 6.66 -8.68
C VAL A 166 -24.03 7.87 -8.38
N VAL A 167 -22.90 7.66 -7.72
CA VAL A 167 -21.95 8.72 -7.36
C VAL A 167 -21.27 9.31 -8.60
N GLY A 168 -20.77 8.45 -9.50
CA GLY A 168 -20.03 8.87 -10.69
C GLY A 168 -20.90 9.63 -11.69
N PHE A 169 -22.16 9.25 -11.86
CA PHE A 169 -23.08 9.93 -12.78
C PHE A 169 -24.03 10.90 -12.07
N TRP A 170 -23.72 11.28 -10.83
CA TRP A 170 -24.47 12.32 -10.13
C TRP A 170 -24.27 13.67 -10.84
N GLY A 171 -25.38 14.37 -11.10
CA GLY A 171 -25.39 15.58 -11.94
C GLY A 171 -24.61 16.77 -11.38
N SER A 172 -24.20 16.73 -10.12
CA SER A 172 -23.28 17.69 -9.50
C SER A 172 -22.12 16.96 -8.81
N PRO A 173 -20.99 17.63 -8.55
CA PRO A 173 -20.00 17.12 -7.58
C PRO A 173 -20.71 16.80 -6.26
N VAL A 174 -20.40 15.65 -5.65
CA VAL A 174 -21.04 15.16 -4.42
C VAL A 174 -20.84 16.14 -3.26
N ASP A 175 -19.76 16.91 -3.33
CA ASP A 175 -19.30 17.85 -2.34
C ASP A 175 -19.66 19.30 -2.67
N ALA A 176 -20.36 19.58 -3.78
CA ALA A 176 -20.75 20.94 -4.16
C ALA A 176 -21.53 21.67 -3.05
N GLY A 177 -22.36 20.93 -2.28
CA GLY A 177 -23.07 21.47 -1.12
C GLY A 177 -22.29 21.47 0.20
N ALA A 178 -21.13 20.81 0.23
CA ALA A 178 -20.29 20.62 1.42
C ALA A 178 -18.94 21.36 1.32
N HIS A 179 -18.65 22.02 0.19
CA HIS A 179 -17.36 22.63 -0.09
C HIS A 179 -16.93 23.65 0.99
N PRO A 180 -17.79 24.56 1.49
CA PRO A 180 -17.41 25.47 2.58
C PRO A 180 -17.02 24.74 3.87
N GLN A 181 -17.71 23.64 4.18
CA GLN A 181 -17.47 22.81 5.35
C GLN A 181 -16.15 22.04 5.20
N ILE A 182 -15.84 21.56 3.99
CA ILE A 182 -14.57 20.90 3.68
C ILE A 182 -13.41 21.87 3.88
N LEU A 183 -13.51 23.10 3.36
CA LEU A 183 -12.46 24.11 3.56
C LEU A 183 -12.29 24.44 5.05
N SER A 184 -13.38 24.60 5.79
CA SER A 184 -13.34 24.86 7.24
C SER A 184 -12.70 23.69 8.01
N ALA A 185 -12.95 22.46 7.58
CA ALA A 185 -12.32 21.27 8.17
C ALA A 185 -10.82 21.19 7.83
N LEU A 186 -10.43 21.52 6.59
CA LEU A 186 -9.03 21.60 6.20
C LEU A 186 -8.27 22.65 7.03
N ASP A 187 -8.86 23.83 7.24
CA ASP A 187 -8.30 24.87 8.11
C ASP A 187 -8.10 24.37 9.55
N LEU A 188 -9.06 23.64 10.09
CA LEU A 188 -8.92 23.03 11.43
C LEU A 188 -7.78 22.01 11.47
N VAL A 189 -7.68 21.18 10.45
CA VAL A 189 -6.69 20.10 10.38
C VAL A 189 -5.27 20.65 10.13
N HIS A 190 -5.12 21.75 9.39
CA HIS A 190 -3.85 22.49 9.29
C HIS A 190 -3.44 23.09 10.64
N ARG A 191 -4.38 23.58 11.45
CA ARG A 191 -4.09 24.03 12.83
C ARG A 191 -3.65 22.89 13.75
N LEU A 192 -4.07 21.65 13.47
CA LEU A 192 -3.62 20.44 14.17
C LEU A 192 -2.27 19.91 13.67
N GLY A 193 -1.64 20.59 12.71
CA GLY A 193 -0.28 20.28 12.25
C GLY A 193 -0.21 19.39 11.02
N LEU A 194 -1.32 19.20 10.29
CA LEU A 194 -1.28 18.51 9.00
C LEU A 194 -0.54 19.38 7.96
N PRO A 195 0.23 18.80 7.02
CA PRO A 195 1.01 19.59 6.07
C PRO A 195 0.16 20.57 5.27
N ALA A 196 0.69 21.79 5.09
CA ALA A 196 0.01 22.84 4.34
C ALA A 196 -0.27 22.44 2.87
N TRP A 197 0.49 21.50 2.32
CA TRP A 197 0.26 21.00 0.95
C TRP A 197 -0.95 20.06 0.81
N PHE A 198 -1.53 19.64 1.94
CA PHE A 198 -2.73 18.81 1.94
C PHE A 198 -3.95 19.73 1.86
N GLY A 199 -4.20 20.25 0.67
CA GLY A 199 -5.41 21.00 0.35
C GLY A 199 -6.52 20.10 -0.19
N TYR A 200 -7.50 20.75 -0.82
CA TYR A 200 -8.68 20.09 -1.38
C TYR A 200 -8.33 19.03 -2.44
N ALA A 201 -7.39 19.31 -3.35
CA ALA A 201 -6.98 18.34 -4.38
C ALA A 201 -6.33 17.08 -3.79
N ALA A 202 -5.51 17.22 -2.74
CA ALA A 202 -4.91 16.08 -2.04
C ALA A 202 -5.97 15.25 -1.29
N LEU A 203 -6.97 15.92 -0.71
CA LEU A 203 -8.12 15.27 -0.09
C LEU A 203 -8.94 14.50 -1.12
N GLU A 204 -9.27 15.10 -2.26
CA GLU A 204 -10.02 14.49 -3.37
C GLU A 204 -9.29 13.25 -3.89
N PHE A 205 -7.99 13.38 -4.19
CA PHE A 205 -7.16 12.24 -4.60
C PHE A 205 -7.18 11.12 -3.56
N THR A 206 -7.02 11.45 -2.27
CA THR A 206 -7.01 10.46 -1.18
C THR A 206 -8.38 9.81 -1.02
N ALA A 207 -9.47 10.56 -1.16
CA ALA A 207 -10.83 10.05 -1.10
C ALA A 207 -11.08 9.05 -2.25
N ASN A 208 -10.62 9.36 -3.46
CA ASN A 208 -10.72 8.46 -4.62
C ASN A 208 -9.92 7.17 -4.43
N VAL A 209 -8.70 7.25 -3.88
CA VAL A 209 -7.93 6.07 -3.46
C VAL A 209 -8.76 5.22 -2.48
N LEU A 210 -9.28 5.81 -1.41
CA LEU A 210 -10.05 5.06 -0.40
C LEU A 210 -11.35 4.49 -0.97
N PHE A 211 -12.02 5.22 -1.87
CA PHE A 211 -13.27 4.81 -2.51
C PHE A 211 -13.10 3.54 -3.35
N PHE A 212 -11.94 3.34 -3.98
CA PHE A 212 -11.65 2.15 -4.80
C PHE A 212 -10.99 0.98 -4.05
N VAL A 213 -10.58 1.14 -2.79
CA VAL A 213 -10.09 0.02 -1.95
C VAL A 213 -11.09 -1.14 -1.88
N PRO A 214 -12.40 -0.92 -1.65
CA PRO A 214 -13.40 -2.00 -1.68
C PRO A 214 -13.41 -2.80 -2.98
N LEU A 215 -13.29 -2.15 -4.15
CA LEU A 215 -13.30 -2.82 -5.45
C LEU A 215 -12.20 -3.89 -5.53
N GLY A 216 -10.96 -3.48 -5.29
CA GLY A 216 -9.82 -4.40 -5.34
C GLY A 216 -9.92 -5.53 -4.33
N LEU A 217 -10.35 -5.21 -3.11
CA LEU A 217 -10.54 -6.17 -2.03
C LEU A 217 -11.57 -7.24 -2.42
N LEU A 218 -12.74 -6.81 -2.88
CA LEU A 218 -13.83 -7.73 -3.20
C LEU A 218 -13.53 -8.59 -4.42
N VAL A 219 -12.81 -8.06 -5.43
CA VAL A 219 -12.33 -8.86 -6.56
C VAL A 219 -11.43 -10.01 -6.08
N VAL A 220 -10.53 -9.76 -5.13
CA VAL A 220 -9.68 -10.83 -4.56
C VAL A 220 -10.49 -11.81 -3.71
N LEU A 221 -11.45 -11.34 -2.91
CA LEU A 221 -12.32 -12.24 -2.15
C LEU A 221 -13.19 -13.12 -3.07
N ARG A 222 -13.48 -12.66 -4.29
CA ARG A 222 -14.18 -13.42 -5.31
C ARG A 222 -13.27 -14.39 -6.07
N LEU A 223 -12.08 -13.98 -6.49
CA LEU A 223 -11.23 -14.76 -7.40
C LEU A 223 -10.15 -15.60 -6.69
N GLY A 224 -9.80 -15.24 -5.46
CA GLY A 224 -8.68 -15.84 -4.72
C GLY A 224 -7.37 -15.06 -4.89
N THR A 225 -6.37 -15.39 -4.07
CA THR A 225 -5.15 -14.57 -3.93
C THR A 225 -4.23 -14.59 -5.16
N ARG A 226 -4.28 -15.63 -6.00
CA ARG A 226 -3.50 -15.69 -7.26
C ARG A 226 -3.95 -14.67 -8.30
N ALA A 227 -5.21 -14.25 -8.25
CA ALA A 227 -5.80 -13.30 -9.19
C ALA A 227 -5.81 -11.87 -8.63
N TRP A 228 -4.89 -11.52 -7.72
CA TRP A 228 -4.83 -10.17 -7.13
C TRP A 228 -4.67 -9.08 -8.20
N TRP A 229 -3.94 -9.37 -9.27
CA TRP A 229 -3.76 -8.45 -10.41
C TRP A 229 -5.09 -8.10 -11.09
N ALA A 230 -6.09 -8.98 -11.02
CA ALA A 230 -7.42 -8.70 -11.56
C ALA A 230 -8.13 -7.59 -10.78
N GLY A 231 -7.83 -7.42 -9.48
CA GLY A 231 -8.32 -6.29 -8.69
C GLY A 231 -7.70 -4.97 -9.17
N ALA A 232 -6.40 -4.96 -9.44
CA ALA A 232 -5.71 -3.79 -10.00
C ALA A 232 -6.23 -3.45 -11.41
N ALA A 233 -6.38 -4.45 -12.28
CA ALA A 233 -6.92 -4.28 -13.62
C ALA A 233 -8.37 -3.77 -13.59
N ALA A 234 -9.19 -4.28 -12.65
CA ALA A 234 -10.56 -3.79 -12.47
C ALA A 234 -10.58 -2.31 -12.08
N GLY A 235 -9.70 -1.85 -11.19
CA GLY A 235 -9.57 -0.43 -10.84
C GLY A 235 -9.30 0.45 -12.06
N LEU A 236 -8.30 0.07 -12.87
CA LEU A 236 -7.96 0.79 -14.09
C LEU A 236 -9.13 0.84 -15.08
N VAL A 237 -9.72 -0.32 -15.38
CA VAL A 237 -10.81 -0.41 -16.37
C VAL A 237 -12.06 0.34 -15.91
N VAL A 238 -12.49 0.14 -14.65
CA VAL A 238 -13.67 0.81 -14.10
C VAL A 238 -13.45 2.31 -14.03
N SER A 239 -12.29 2.77 -13.54
CA SER A 239 -12.01 4.20 -13.44
C SER A 239 -11.98 4.86 -14.82
N SER A 240 -11.24 4.31 -15.78
CA SER A 240 -11.22 4.83 -17.15
C SER A 240 -12.61 4.84 -17.79
N THR A 241 -13.44 3.84 -17.51
CA THR A 241 -14.82 3.79 -18.03
C THR A 241 -15.69 4.90 -17.43
N ILE A 242 -15.54 5.19 -16.14
CA ILE A 242 -16.26 6.28 -15.47
C ILE A 242 -15.84 7.63 -16.06
N GLU A 243 -14.53 7.88 -16.17
CA GLU A 243 -13.98 9.12 -16.72
C GLU A 243 -14.44 9.36 -18.16
N ILE A 244 -14.34 8.34 -19.01
CA ILE A 244 -14.82 8.42 -20.40
C ILE A 244 -16.33 8.64 -20.44
N GLY A 245 -17.09 7.94 -19.60
CA GLY A 245 -18.54 8.11 -19.50
C GLY A 245 -18.94 9.53 -19.07
N GLN A 246 -18.29 10.08 -18.05
CA GLN A 246 -18.53 11.45 -17.60
C GLN A 246 -18.18 12.45 -18.69
N ALA A 247 -17.03 12.31 -19.35
CA ALA A 247 -16.61 13.20 -20.43
C ALA A 247 -17.57 13.19 -21.64
N LEU A 248 -18.21 12.04 -21.93
CA LEU A 248 -19.15 11.91 -23.03
C LEU A 248 -20.59 12.32 -22.68
N PHE A 249 -21.02 12.12 -21.43
CA PHE A 249 -22.44 12.23 -21.06
C PHE A 249 -22.74 13.30 -20.02
N VAL A 250 -21.73 13.91 -19.39
CA VAL A 250 -21.89 14.96 -18.37
C VAL A 250 -21.22 16.24 -18.87
N PRO A 251 -21.97 17.19 -19.46
CA PRO A 251 -21.40 18.38 -20.13
C PRO A 251 -20.46 19.25 -19.29
N SER A 252 -20.55 19.15 -17.96
CA SER A 252 -19.75 19.91 -17.00
C SER A 252 -18.53 19.16 -16.46
N ARG A 253 -18.27 17.91 -16.88
CA ARG A 253 -17.14 17.11 -16.40
C ARG A 253 -16.14 16.83 -17.51
N PHE A 254 -14.87 16.96 -17.16
CA PHE A 254 -13.74 16.62 -18.02
C PHE A 254 -13.06 15.37 -17.48
N ALA A 255 -12.51 14.55 -18.37
CA ALA A 255 -11.75 13.38 -17.96
C ALA A 255 -10.46 13.79 -17.23
N SER A 256 -10.19 13.13 -16.11
CA SER A 256 -9.08 13.41 -15.19
C SER A 256 -8.20 12.17 -15.05
N LEU A 257 -6.91 12.30 -15.39
CA LEU A 257 -5.95 11.22 -15.15
C LEU A 257 -5.71 11.01 -13.65
N ASP A 258 -5.83 12.06 -12.85
CA ASP A 258 -5.61 12.01 -11.41
C ASP A 258 -6.59 11.04 -10.76
N ASP A 259 -7.83 11.02 -11.25
CA ASP A 259 -8.87 10.11 -10.79
C ASP A 259 -8.60 8.67 -11.22
N VAL A 260 -8.14 8.45 -12.47
CA VAL A 260 -7.68 7.13 -12.90
C VAL A 260 -6.54 6.62 -12.04
N LEU A 261 -5.54 7.46 -11.75
CA LEU A 261 -4.38 7.11 -10.93
C LEU A 261 -4.77 6.83 -9.47
N ALA A 262 -5.58 7.69 -8.86
CA ALA A 262 -6.08 7.54 -7.50
C ALA A 262 -6.89 6.25 -7.35
N ASN A 263 -7.90 6.06 -8.22
CA ASN A 263 -8.78 4.90 -8.20
C ASN A 263 -8.03 3.59 -8.45
N THR A 264 -7.08 3.58 -9.40
CA THR A 264 -6.25 2.41 -9.67
C THR A 264 -5.35 2.09 -8.47
N SER A 265 -4.76 3.11 -7.83
CA SER A 265 -3.95 2.94 -6.61
C SER A 265 -4.78 2.36 -5.47
N GLY A 266 -6.01 2.86 -5.29
CA GLY A 266 -7.00 2.32 -4.36
C GLY A 266 -7.28 0.85 -4.60
N ALA A 267 -7.55 0.47 -5.84
CA ALA A 267 -7.81 -0.92 -6.20
C ALA A 267 -6.60 -1.84 -5.98
N VAL A 268 -5.38 -1.35 -6.21
CA VAL A 268 -4.15 -2.08 -5.88
C VAL A 268 -4.05 -2.32 -4.37
N ILE A 269 -4.22 -1.26 -3.56
CA ILE A 269 -4.20 -1.36 -2.09
C ILE A 269 -5.28 -2.34 -1.61
N GLY A 270 -6.49 -2.20 -2.13
CA GLY A 270 -7.61 -3.10 -1.86
C GLY A 270 -7.31 -4.55 -2.18
N ALA A 271 -6.72 -4.82 -3.36
CA ALA A 271 -6.34 -6.17 -3.75
C ALA A 271 -5.30 -6.77 -2.79
N LEU A 272 -4.29 -6.00 -2.38
CA LEU A 272 -3.29 -6.44 -1.40
C LEU A 272 -3.93 -6.73 -0.03
N VAL A 273 -4.86 -5.88 0.42
CA VAL A 273 -5.64 -6.12 1.65
C VAL A 273 -6.45 -7.41 1.51
N GLY A 274 -7.14 -7.60 0.39
CA GLY A 274 -7.92 -8.80 0.09
C GLY A 274 -7.08 -10.08 0.12
N VAL A 275 -5.84 -10.03 -0.40
CA VAL A 275 -4.89 -11.14 -0.33
C VAL A 275 -4.62 -11.51 1.12
N VAL A 276 -4.24 -10.51 1.94
CA VAL A 276 -3.89 -10.71 3.34
C VAL A 276 -5.07 -11.20 4.17
N VAL A 277 -6.26 -10.62 3.98
CA VAL A 277 -7.49 -11.02 4.67
C VAL A 277 -7.84 -12.47 4.34
N LEU A 278 -7.93 -12.81 3.05
CA LEU A 278 -8.27 -14.16 2.62
C LEU A 278 -7.24 -15.20 3.10
N GLY A 279 -5.95 -14.85 3.05
CA GLY A 279 -4.87 -15.70 3.56
C GLY A 279 -4.96 -15.96 5.06
N ARG A 280 -5.27 -14.94 5.87
CA ARG A 280 -5.42 -15.07 7.32
C ARG A 280 -6.65 -15.89 7.71
N SER A 281 -7.80 -15.65 7.08
CA SER A 281 -9.02 -16.43 7.33
C SER A 281 -8.81 -17.93 7.09
N ARG A 282 -7.92 -18.28 6.16
CA ARG A 282 -7.63 -19.66 5.76
C ARG A 282 -6.66 -20.37 6.69
N ARG A 283 -5.69 -19.64 7.23
CA ARG A 283 -4.83 -20.15 8.31
C ARG A 283 -5.63 -20.38 9.59
N ALA A 284 -6.54 -19.47 9.93
CA ALA A 284 -7.40 -19.61 11.10
C ALA A 284 -8.39 -20.78 11.00
N ALA A 285 -8.84 -21.11 9.78
CA ALA A 285 -9.74 -22.23 9.53
C ALA A 285 -9.05 -23.59 9.39
N ALA A 286 -7.70 -23.65 9.33
CA ALA A 286 -6.98 -24.91 9.33
C ALA A 286 -7.01 -25.48 10.77
N PRO A 287 -7.57 -26.67 11.01
CA PRO A 287 -7.56 -27.26 12.35
C PRO A 287 -6.10 -27.42 12.80
N ALA A 288 -5.80 -26.97 14.03
CA ALA A 288 -4.55 -27.28 14.67
C ALA A 288 -4.42 -28.80 14.66
N SER A 289 -3.50 -29.34 13.85
CA SER A 289 -3.10 -30.73 13.95
C SER A 289 -2.55 -30.93 15.36
N GLY A 290 -3.39 -31.42 16.27
CA GLY A 290 -2.98 -31.86 17.59
C GLY A 290 -1.90 -32.93 17.47
N PRO A 291 -1.12 -33.20 18.54
CA PRO A 291 -0.14 -34.28 18.52
C PRO A 291 -0.88 -35.57 18.15
N GLY A 292 -0.51 -36.18 17.03
CA GLY A 292 -1.09 -37.46 16.62
C GLY A 292 -0.92 -38.50 17.74
N PRO A 293 -1.85 -39.47 17.88
CA PRO A 293 -1.69 -40.52 18.87
C PRO A 293 -0.35 -41.22 18.62
N GLY A 294 0.50 -41.26 19.65
CA GLY A 294 1.83 -41.84 19.57
C GLY A 294 1.79 -43.27 19.03
N PRO A 295 2.89 -43.76 18.43
CA PRO A 295 2.91 -45.10 17.85
C PRO A 295 2.56 -46.11 18.95
N GLY A 296 1.37 -46.69 18.81
CA GLY A 296 0.88 -47.75 19.67
C GLY A 296 1.90 -48.87 19.69
N THR A 297 2.31 -49.24 20.90
CA THR A 297 3.12 -50.41 21.18
C THR A 297 2.33 -51.66 20.80
N THR A 298 2.43 -52.10 19.55
CA THR A 298 1.99 -53.44 19.17
C THR A 298 2.91 -54.46 19.81
N LYS A 299 2.46 -54.99 20.95
CA LYS A 299 3.06 -56.12 21.67
C LYS A 299 3.05 -57.36 20.74
N PRO A 300 4.16 -58.10 20.59
CA PRO A 300 4.19 -59.27 19.71
C PRO A 300 3.41 -60.42 20.34
N ARG A 301 2.40 -60.91 19.62
CA ARG A 301 1.62 -62.09 20.01
C ARG A 301 2.45 -63.34 19.64
N ARG A 302 2.97 -64.01 20.66
CA ARG A 302 3.70 -65.29 20.54
C ARG A 302 2.85 -66.32 19.80
N SER A 303 3.44 -66.91 18.76
CA SER A 303 3.05 -68.21 18.22
C SER A 303 3.10 -69.25 19.34
N ALA A 304 1.99 -69.96 19.54
CA ALA A 304 1.94 -71.18 20.31
C ALA A 304 1.50 -72.30 19.36
N ALA A 305 2.40 -73.25 19.18
CA ALA A 305 2.19 -74.52 18.52
C ALA A 305 1.33 -75.48 19.37
N GLY A 306 0.70 -76.44 18.70
CA GLY A 306 0.02 -77.62 19.27
C GLY A 306 -1.50 -77.47 19.23
N ARG A 307 -2.29 -78.36 18.62
CA ARG A 307 -2.11 -79.77 18.23
C ARG A 307 -2.93 -80.06 16.98
#